data_AF-A0A7G1IBJ8-F1
#
_entry.id   AF-A0A7G1IBJ8-F1
#
_cell.length_a   1.000
_cell.length_b   1.000
_cell.length_c   1.000
_cell.angle_alpha   90.00
_cell.angle_beta   90.00
_cell.angle_gamma   90.00
#
_symmetry.space_group_name_H-M   'P 1'
#
loop_
_entity.id
_entity.type
_entity.pdbx_description
1 polymer ?
#
loop_
_entity_poly.entity_id
_entity_poly.type
_entity_poly.pdbx_seq_one_letter_code
_entity_poly.pdbx_strand_id
1 'polypeptide(L)'
;MRIRMLVACPRQFDAAATAHHTPADRDRAVDVARLGALVVVMFGHCALLLATIDSHGVRIANLLGELPALTPITWLVQVMPLFFLAGGAAGAYGWHAGAPWGTWLFTRAQRLCRPVFWYLACWVTALLAVRVTLGAESAVALGRECVALLWFLGVYLVVLAFVPVLTRLRTGRGVAAVVASLLAAATAVDQIRFAAGTPESGVANFLIVWLIPVVIGVGYARRLIGPRIALVAAGCAFTAQLKLALTSAYDVSLVVTGAERMSNVSPPTLLLALHCTWMSCAFVAAAGAIRRWAARPRVWHVVAVGNGER
;
A
#
# COMPACT_ATOMS: atom_id res chain seq x y z
N MET A 1 -44.48 -16.98 40.74
CA MET A 1 -44.41 -15.93 39.70
C MET A 1 -43.02 -15.28 39.74
N ARG A 2 -42.07 -15.75 38.92
CA ARG A 2 -40.74 -15.13 38.73
C ARG A 2 -40.55 -14.87 37.24
N ILE A 3 -40.61 -13.60 36.89
CA ILE A 3 -40.48 -13.10 35.52
C ILE A 3 -39.00 -13.17 35.15
N ARG A 4 -38.64 -14.05 34.19
CA ARG A 4 -37.34 -14.05 33.52
C ARG A 4 -37.29 -12.83 32.62
N MET A 5 -36.54 -11.80 33.02
CA MET A 5 -36.11 -10.74 32.11
C MET A 5 -35.14 -11.35 31.08
N LEU A 6 -35.64 -11.55 29.87
CA LEU A 6 -34.81 -11.71 28.68
C LEU A 6 -34.09 -10.38 28.43
N VAL A 7 -32.86 -10.27 28.91
CA VAL A 7 -31.93 -9.23 28.47
C VAL A 7 -31.55 -9.56 27.02
N ALA A 8 -32.27 -8.96 26.07
CA ALA A 8 -31.89 -8.97 24.67
C ALA A 8 -30.57 -8.20 24.51
N CYS A 9 -29.50 -8.91 24.15
CA CYS A 9 -28.22 -8.32 23.78
C CYS A 9 -28.35 -7.62 22.41
N PRO A 10 -28.24 -6.28 22.29
CA PRO A 10 -28.58 -5.58 21.05
C PRO A 10 -27.47 -5.61 19.98
N ARG A 11 -26.42 -6.43 20.09
CA ARG A 11 -25.22 -6.34 19.20
C ARG A 11 -25.05 -7.47 18.19
N GLN A 12 -25.90 -8.50 18.20
CA GLN A 12 -25.75 -9.65 17.29
C GLN A 12 -26.58 -9.56 16.00
N PHE A 13 -27.66 -8.78 15.99
CA PHE A 13 -28.57 -8.70 14.85
C PHE A 13 -27.98 -7.97 13.63
N ASP A 14 -27.07 -7.00 13.80
CA ASP A 14 -26.48 -6.25 12.68
C ASP A 14 -25.30 -6.95 11.98
N ALA A 15 -24.54 -7.78 12.70
CA ALA A 15 -23.37 -8.49 12.13
C ALA A 15 -23.78 -9.66 11.22
N ALA A 16 -24.88 -10.34 11.55
CA ALA A 16 -25.42 -11.42 10.72
C ALA A 16 -26.10 -10.86 9.45
N ALA A 17 -26.85 -9.76 9.58
CA ALA A 17 -27.50 -9.10 8.45
C ALA A 17 -26.50 -8.54 7.44
N THR A 18 -25.43 -7.88 7.90
CA THR A 18 -24.34 -7.39 7.02
C THR A 18 -23.59 -8.53 6.32
N ALA A 19 -23.39 -9.68 6.99
CA ALA A 19 -22.81 -10.86 6.36
C ALA A 19 -23.72 -11.51 5.29
N HIS A 20 -25.04 -11.45 5.45
CA HIS A 20 -26.03 -11.97 4.49
C HIS A 20 -26.25 -11.04 3.28
N HIS A 21 -26.04 -9.73 3.43
CA HIS A 21 -26.16 -8.76 2.33
C HIS A 21 -24.85 -8.50 1.56
N THR A 22 -23.74 -9.11 1.97
CA THR A 22 -22.49 -8.99 1.22
C THR A 22 -22.57 -9.84 -0.05
N PRO A 23 -22.35 -9.26 -1.26
CA PRO A 23 -22.31 -10.03 -2.50
C PRO A 23 -21.32 -11.21 -2.39
N ALA A 24 -21.75 -12.41 -2.76
CA ALA A 24 -20.96 -13.64 -2.67
C ALA A 24 -19.65 -13.60 -3.51
N ASP A 25 -19.55 -12.64 -4.43
CA ASP A 25 -18.40 -12.43 -5.33
C ASP A 25 -17.29 -11.56 -4.71
N ARG A 26 -17.48 -11.04 -3.49
CA ARG A 26 -16.51 -10.12 -2.86
C ARG A 26 -15.38 -10.87 -2.14
N ASP A 27 -14.14 -10.59 -2.52
CA ASP A 27 -12.97 -11.18 -1.86
C ASP A 27 -12.64 -10.47 -0.53
N ARG A 28 -13.14 -11.07 0.55
CA ARG A 28 -12.94 -10.59 1.92
C ARG A 28 -11.47 -10.40 2.31
N ALA A 29 -10.54 -11.18 1.73
CA ALA A 29 -9.11 -11.01 2.06
C ALA A 29 -8.55 -9.70 1.48
N VAL A 30 -9.03 -9.29 0.30
CA VAL A 30 -8.64 -8.03 -0.33
C VAL A 30 -9.14 -6.83 0.48
N ASP A 31 -10.37 -6.90 1.01
CA ASP A 31 -10.92 -5.84 1.86
C ASP A 31 -10.18 -5.72 3.20
N VAL A 32 -9.81 -6.85 3.81
CA VAL A 32 -8.96 -6.87 5.01
C VAL A 32 -7.60 -6.25 4.71
N ALA A 33 -6.99 -6.57 3.57
CA ALA A 33 -5.71 -5.98 3.18
C ALA A 33 -5.80 -4.47 2.98
N ARG A 34 -6.86 -3.96 2.32
CA ARG A 34 -7.05 -2.51 2.12
C ARG A 34 -7.25 -1.78 3.43
N LEU A 35 -8.16 -2.26 4.28
CA LEU A 35 -8.44 -1.62 5.56
C LEU A 35 -7.23 -1.69 6.50
N GLY A 36 -6.58 -2.86 6.59
CA GLY A 36 -5.37 -3.04 7.39
C GLY A 36 -4.23 -2.14 6.93
N ALA A 37 -4.00 -2.06 5.62
CA ALA A 37 -2.99 -1.17 5.06
C ALA A 37 -3.32 0.30 5.35
N LEU A 38 -4.58 0.72 5.22
CA LEU A 38 -5.00 2.11 5.51
C LEU A 38 -4.79 2.46 6.99
N VAL A 39 -5.13 1.55 7.90
CA VAL A 39 -4.94 1.73 9.34
C VAL A 39 -3.45 1.83 9.69
N VAL A 40 -2.63 0.91 9.19
CA VAL A 40 -1.17 0.93 9.45
C VAL A 40 -0.52 2.17 8.84
N VAL A 41 -0.93 2.59 7.64
CA VAL A 41 -0.44 3.84 7.02
C VAL A 41 -0.82 5.04 7.87
N MET A 42 -2.07 5.14 8.33
CA MET A 42 -2.53 6.25 9.17
C MET A 42 -1.72 6.33 10.47
N PHE A 43 -1.63 5.23 11.22
CA PHE A 43 -0.87 5.19 12.47
C PHE A 43 0.63 5.36 12.24
N GLY A 44 1.17 4.77 11.18
CA GLY A 44 2.58 4.88 10.79
C GLY A 44 2.96 6.33 10.52
N HIS A 45 2.18 7.06 9.72
CA HIS A 45 2.43 8.48 9.47
C HIS A 45 2.26 9.32 10.73
N CYS A 46 1.26 9.06 11.58
CA CYS A 46 1.14 9.75 12.86
C CYS A 46 2.33 9.50 13.80
N ALA A 47 2.88 8.28 13.82
CA ALA A 47 4.04 7.93 14.63
C ALA A 47 5.36 8.48 14.07
N LEU A 48 5.48 8.57 12.73
CA LEU A 48 6.62 9.16 12.04
C LEU A 48 6.61 10.70 12.10
N LEU A 49 5.42 11.30 12.09
CA LEU A 49 5.19 12.74 12.25
C LEU A 49 5.09 13.13 13.72
N LEU A 50 6.04 12.68 14.56
CA LEU A 50 6.16 13.27 15.89
C LEU A 50 6.71 14.69 15.73
N ALA A 51 5.78 15.62 15.52
CA ALA A 51 6.06 17.04 15.46
C ALA A 51 6.37 17.53 16.87
N THR A 52 7.64 17.81 17.15
CA THR A 52 8.03 18.56 18.34
C THR A 52 7.86 20.04 18.03
N ILE A 53 6.89 20.66 18.70
CA ILE A 53 6.71 22.11 18.68
C ILE A 53 7.71 22.67 19.69
N ASP A 54 8.73 23.37 19.21
CA ASP A 54 9.73 24.04 20.04
C ASP A 54 9.54 25.56 19.98
N SER A 55 10.22 26.32 20.83
CA SER A 55 10.16 27.79 20.88
C SER A 55 10.60 28.50 19.59
N HIS A 56 11.14 27.77 18.62
CA HIS A 56 11.54 28.23 17.29
C HIS A 56 10.62 27.77 16.13
N GLY A 57 9.54 27.02 16.41
CA GLY A 57 8.58 26.55 15.40
C GLY A 57 8.30 25.04 15.45
N VAL A 58 7.62 24.52 14.43
CA VAL A 58 7.31 23.09 14.32
C VAL A 58 8.49 22.34 13.72
N ARG A 59 9.14 21.46 14.49
CA ARG A 59 10.14 20.51 13.98
C ARG A 59 9.51 19.14 13.83
N ILE A 60 9.61 18.56 12.64
CA ILE A 60 9.16 17.20 12.38
C ILE A 60 10.37 16.29 12.67
N ALA A 61 10.37 15.63 13.83
CA ALA A 61 11.41 14.66 14.19
C ALA A 61 10.91 13.26 13.84
N ASN A 62 11.66 12.55 13.00
CA ASN A 62 11.33 11.18 12.66
C ASN A 62 11.92 10.24 13.72
N LEU A 63 11.06 9.63 14.54
CA LEU A 63 11.46 8.73 15.64
C LEU A 63 12.40 7.61 15.17
N LEU A 64 12.29 7.17 13.91
CA LEU A 64 13.17 6.15 13.34
C LEU A 64 14.55 6.66 12.94
N GLY A 65 14.70 7.95 12.65
CA GLY A 65 16.01 8.58 12.44
C GLY A 65 16.83 8.67 13.73
N GLU A 66 16.14 8.76 14.88
CA GLU A 66 16.78 8.85 16.20
C GLU A 66 17.10 7.48 16.82
N LEU A 67 16.40 6.41 16.42
CA LEU A 67 16.57 5.04 16.94
C LEU A 67 16.90 4.04 15.81
N PRO A 68 18.16 3.98 15.34
CA PRO A 68 18.56 3.09 14.24
C PRO A 68 18.35 1.59 14.53
N ALA A 69 18.26 1.19 15.80
CA ALA A 69 17.89 -0.17 16.19
C ALA A 69 16.47 -0.58 15.75
N LEU A 70 15.58 0.39 15.50
CA LEU A 70 14.21 0.16 15.02
C LEU A 70 14.10 0.09 13.49
N THR A 71 15.20 0.26 12.76
CA THR A 71 15.19 0.23 11.28
C THR A 71 14.53 -1.03 10.68
N PRO A 72 14.72 -2.26 11.21
CA PRO A 72 14.03 -3.44 10.70
C PRO A 72 12.51 -3.39 10.84
N ILE A 73 11.99 -2.61 11.80
CA ILE A 73 10.54 -2.42 11.99
C ILE A 73 9.91 -1.74 10.77
N THR A 74 10.69 -0.97 9.99
CA THR A 74 10.22 -0.36 8.75
C THR A 74 9.70 -1.39 7.75
N TRP A 75 10.23 -2.61 7.76
CA TRP A 75 9.76 -3.66 6.85
C TRP A 75 8.36 -4.13 7.21
N LEU A 76 8.01 -4.12 8.50
CA LEU A 76 6.66 -4.45 8.98
C LEU A 76 5.68 -3.31 8.72
N VAL A 77 6.11 -2.06 8.95
CA VAL A 77 5.30 -0.87 8.74
C VAL A 77 5.10 -0.56 7.24
N GLN A 78 6.00 -1.04 6.37
CA GLN A 78 5.93 -0.86 4.92
C GLN A 78 4.87 -1.79 4.29
N VAL A 79 3.60 -1.49 4.56
CA VAL A 79 2.41 -2.23 4.10
C VAL A 79 1.90 -1.80 2.73
N MET A 80 2.49 -0.75 2.15
CA MET A 80 2.08 -0.21 0.85
C MET A 80 1.98 -1.26 -0.28
N PRO A 81 2.85 -2.28 -0.38
CA PRO A 81 2.69 -3.32 -1.39
C PRO A 81 1.35 -4.05 -1.31
N LEU A 82 0.81 -4.27 -0.11
CA LEU A 82 -0.49 -4.91 0.07
C LEU A 82 -1.64 -4.04 -0.47
N PHE A 83 -1.52 -2.71 -0.33
CA PHE A 83 -2.49 -1.78 -0.88
C PHE A 83 -2.49 -1.81 -2.42
N PHE A 84 -1.32 -1.79 -3.04
CA PHE A 84 -1.19 -1.92 -4.50
C PHE A 84 -1.67 -3.27 -5.02
N LEU A 85 -1.34 -4.36 -4.33
CA LEU A 85 -1.85 -5.70 -4.66
C LEU A 85 -3.38 -5.73 -4.61
N ALA A 86 -3.96 -5.21 -3.53
CA ALA A 86 -5.39 -5.16 -3.37
C ALA A 86 -6.06 -4.27 -4.44
N GLY A 87 -5.40 -3.17 -4.82
CA GLY A 87 -5.79 -2.33 -5.94
C GLY A 87 -5.80 -3.09 -7.27
N GLY A 88 -4.75 -3.85 -7.56
CA GLY A 88 -4.65 -4.71 -8.75
C GLY A 88 -5.72 -5.79 -8.78
N ALA A 89 -5.96 -6.46 -7.66
CA ALA A 89 -7.00 -7.48 -7.54
C ALA A 89 -8.41 -6.90 -7.73
N ALA A 90 -8.75 -5.82 -7.02
CA ALA A 90 -10.01 -5.10 -7.19
C ALA A 90 -10.17 -4.49 -8.59
N GLY A 91 -9.07 -4.12 -9.22
CA GLY A 91 -8.98 -3.71 -10.62
C GLY A 91 -9.44 -4.84 -11.53
N ALA A 92 -8.83 -6.01 -11.38
CA ALA A 92 -9.15 -7.20 -12.18
C ALA A 92 -10.60 -7.67 -12.01
N TYR A 93 -11.16 -7.66 -10.80
CA TYR A 93 -12.56 -8.04 -10.56
C TYR A 93 -13.55 -7.10 -11.24
N GLY A 94 -13.27 -5.80 -11.27
CA GLY A 94 -14.18 -4.82 -11.87
C GLY A 94 -13.88 -4.49 -13.33
N TRP A 95 -12.92 -5.15 -13.98
CA TRP A 95 -12.61 -4.94 -15.39
C TRP A 95 -13.38 -5.93 -16.27
N HIS A 96 -14.13 -5.42 -17.23
CA HIS A 96 -14.93 -6.22 -18.16
C HIS A 96 -14.43 -5.98 -19.59
N ALA A 97 -14.13 -7.06 -20.32
CA ALA A 97 -13.69 -6.98 -21.70
C ALA A 97 -14.83 -6.42 -22.58
N GLY A 98 -14.72 -5.16 -22.97
CA GLY A 98 -15.76 -4.42 -23.71
C GLY A 98 -16.04 -3.02 -23.15
N ALA A 99 -15.65 -2.74 -21.90
CA ALA A 99 -15.73 -1.39 -21.35
C ALA A 99 -14.65 -0.48 -21.96
N PRO A 100 -14.97 0.79 -22.31
CA PRO A 100 -13.97 1.76 -22.71
C PRO A 100 -12.94 1.99 -21.58
N TRP A 101 -11.67 1.75 -21.89
CA TRP A 101 -10.54 1.85 -20.94
C TRP A 101 -10.52 3.21 -20.20
N GLY A 102 -10.67 4.31 -20.95
CA GLY A 102 -10.66 5.66 -20.41
C GLY A 102 -11.79 5.90 -19.42
N THR A 103 -13.03 5.53 -19.76
CA THR A 103 -14.20 5.71 -18.89
C THR A 103 -14.09 4.90 -17.61
N TRP A 104 -13.59 3.66 -17.69
CA TRP A 104 -13.37 2.81 -16.52
C TRP A 104 -12.31 3.39 -15.58
N LEU A 105 -11.17 3.83 -16.13
CA LEU A 105 -10.09 4.41 -15.35
C LEU A 105 -10.52 5.74 -14.75
N PHE A 106 -11.20 6.59 -15.53
CA PHE A 106 -11.72 7.87 -15.08
C PHE A 106 -12.71 7.73 -13.93
N THR A 107 -13.64 6.77 -14.00
CA THR A 107 -14.62 6.53 -12.93
C THR A 107 -13.93 6.10 -11.62
N ARG A 108 -12.89 5.26 -11.70
CA ARG A 108 -12.11 4.87 -10.52
C ARG A 108 -11.26 6.03 -9.99
N ALA A 109 -10.59 6.76 -10.88
CA ALA A 109 -9.80 7.92 -10.53
C ALA A 109 -10.66 8.97 -9.83
N GLN A 110 -11.86 9.29 -10.35
CA GLN A 110 -12.76 10.27 -9.76
C GLN A 110 -13.22 9.88 -8.34
N ARG A 111 -13.54 8.59 -8.12
CA ARG A 111 -13.90 8.09 -6.78
C ARG A 111 -12.74 8.23 -5.79
N LEU A 112 -11.50 8.01 -6.25
CA LEU A 112 -10.30 8.10 -5.41
C LEU A 112 -9.85 9.56 -5.20
N CYS A 113 -10.01 10.42 -6.20
CA CYS A 113 -9.67 11.83 -6.13
C CYS A 113 -10.69 12.62 -5.29
N ARG A 114 -11.95 12.19 -5.17
CA ARG A 114 -12.97 12.93 -4.41
C ARG A 114 -12.61 13.14 -2.93
N PRO A 115 -12.16 12.12 -2.15
CA PRO A 115 -11.61 12.34 -0.81
C PRO A 115 -10.36 13.23 -0.81
N VAL A 116 -9.53 13.10 -1.84
CA VAL A 116 -8.26 13.83 -1.97
C VAL A 116 -8.50 15.32 -2.21
N PHE A 117 -9.56 15.70 -2.93
CA PHE A 117 -9.95 17.10 -3.08
C PHE A 117 -10.32 17.74 -1.74
N TRP A 118 -11.09 17.04 -0.90
CA TRP A 118 -11.41 17.52 0.45
C TRP A 118 -10.19 17.62 1.34
N TYR A 119 -9.31 16.62 1.26
CA TYR A 119 -8.02 16.63 1.92
C TYR A 119 -7.20 17.86 1.50
N LEU A 120 -7.05 18.09 0.20
CA LEU A 120 -6.31 19.24 -0.34
C LEU A 120 -6.93 20.57 0.08
N ALA A 121 -8.26 20.71 0.02
CA ALA A 121 -8.94 21.92 0.47
C ALA A 121 -8.67 22.21 1.95
N CYS A 122 -8.80 21.18 2.81
CA CYS A 122 -8.49 21.29 4.24
C CYS A 122 -7.02 21.69 4.47
N TRP A 123 -6.07 21.02 3.81
CA TRP A 123 -4.65 21.32 3.98
C TRP A 123 -4.25 22.68 3.45
N VAL A 124 -4.82 23.16 2.34
CA VAL A 124 -4.60 24.53 1.88
C VAL A 124 -5.00 25.54 2.96
N THR A 125 -6.17 25.34 3.60
CA THR A 125 -6.59 26.23 4.70
C THR A 125 -5.67 26.13 5.93
N ALA A 126 -5.26 24.92 6.30
CA ALA A 126 -4.34 24.69 7.41
C ALA A 126 -2.95 25.30 7.15
N LEU A 127 -2.41 25.15 5.94
CA LEU A 127 -1.12 25.71 5.54
C LEU A 127 -1.15 27.24 5.51
N LEU A 128 -2.27 27.85 5.07
CA LEU A 128 -2.46 29.29 5.16
C LEU A 128 -2.48 29.76 6.62
N ALA A 129 -3.20 29.06 7.51
CA ALA A 129 -3.23 29.38 8.93
C ALA A 129 -1.85 29.25 9.59
N VAL A 130 -1.11 28.16 9.31
CA VAL A 130 0.27 27.94 9.79
C VAL A 130 1.20 29.02 9.26
N ARG A 131 1.07 29.42 7.99
CA ARG A 131 1.89 30.49 7.41
C ARG A 131 1.71 31.82 8.15
N VAL A 132 0.48 32.15 8.55
CA VAL A 132 0.18 33.38 9.29
C VAL A 132 0.60 33.29 10.76
N THR A 133 0.49 32.13 11.39
CA THR A 133 0.71 31.97 12.85
C THR A 133 2.14 31.56 13.23
N LEU A 134 2.76 30.68 12.43
CA LEU A 134 4.04 30.00 12.72
C LEU A 134 5.11 30.29 11.64
N GLY A 135 4.81 31.16 10.67
CA GLY A 135 5.74 31.58 9.63
C GLY A 135 5.76 30.70 8.37
N ALA A 136 6.41 31.21 7.33
CA ALA A 136 6.46 30.57 6.01
C ALA A 136 7.28 29.26 6.00
N GLU A 137 8.37 29.18 6.77
CA GLU A 137 9.21 27.98 6.92
C GLU A 137 8.39 26.78 7.45
N SER A 138 7.61 26.98 8.51
CA SER A 138 6.72 25.97 9.08
C SER A 138 5.66 25.50 8.08
N ALA A 139 5.12 26.42 7.29
CA ALA A 139 4.15 26.09 6.24
C ALA A 139 4.80 25.31 5.09
N VAL A 140 6.03 25.63 4.70
CA VAL A 140 6.77 24.87 3.68
C VAL A 140 7.11 23.46 4.16
N ALA A 141 7.56 23.31 5.41
CA ALA A 141 7.84 22.01 6.01
C ALA A 141 6.58 21.13 6.03
N LEU A 142 5.46 21.67 6.50
CA LEU A 142 4.17 20.97 6.53
C LEU A 142 3.64 20.67 5.12
N GLY A 143 3.84 21.59 4.18
CA GLY A 143 3.45 21.41 2.78
C GLY A 143 4.23 20.30 2.09
N ARG A 144 5.52 20.14 2.40
CA ARG A 144 6.36 19.05 1.87
C ARG A 144 5.82 17.69 2.29
N GLU A 145 5.38 17.52 3.53
CA GLU A 145 4.74 16.28 4.00
C GLU A 145 3.40 16.01 3.31
N CYS A 146 2.61 17.06 3.10
CA CYS A 146 1.34 16.93 2.37
C CYS A 146 1.56 16.41 0.94
N VAL A 147 2.57 16.95 0.24
CA VAL A 147 2.96 16.51 -1.11
C VAL A 147 3.57 15.11 -1.08
N ALA A 148 4.31 14.77 -0.03
CA ALA A 148 4.86 13.44 0.20
C ALA A 148 3.77 12.35 0.35
N LEU A 149 2.56 12.71 0.77
CA LEU A 149 1.43 11.77 0.77
C LEU A 149 0.78 11.62 -0.62
N LEU A 150 0.85 12.67 -1.44
CA LEU A 150 0.20 12.72 -2.75
C LEU A 150 0.94 11.94 -3.84
N TRP A 151 2.28 11.83 -3.80
CA TRP A 151 3.02 11.13 -4.86
C TRP A 151 2.60 9.66 -4.97
N PHE A 152 2.35 8.99 -3.84
CA PHE A 152 1.88 7.61 -3.81
C PHE A 152 0.56 7.46 -4.55
N LEU A 153 -0.38 8.39 -4.34
CA LEU A 153 -1.66 8.39 -5.05
C LEU A 153 -1.45 8.54 -6.57
N GLY A 154 -0.57 9.44 -6.98
CA GLY A 154 -0.21 9.64 -8.38
C GLY A 154 0.32 8.34 -9.01
N VAL A 155 1.31 7.73 -8.38
CA VAL A 155 1.87 6.44 -8.82
C VAL A 155 0.80 5.34 -8.84
N TYR A 156 -0.06 5.29 -7.81
CA TYR A 156 -1.17 4.34 -7.72
C TYR A 156 -2.14 4.44 -8.89
N LEU A 157 -2.52 5.65 -9.31
CA LEU A 157 -3.35 5.85 -10.49
C LEU A 157 -2.66 5.38 -11.78
N VAL A 158 -1.37 5.69 -11.93
CA VAL A 158 -0.59 5.30 -13.11
C VAL A 158 -0.48 3.78 -13.21
N VAL A 159 -0.11 3.07 -12.14
CA VAL A 159 0.02 1.60 -12.20
C VAL A 159 -1.34 0.92 -12.41
N LEU A 160 -2.42 1.48 -11.87
CA LEU A 160 -3.78 0.94 -12.09
C LEU A 160 -4.22 1.05 -13.54
N ALA A 161 -3.70 2.03 -14.29
CA ALA A 161 -3.95 2.16 -15.72
C ALA A 161 -3.48 0.95 -16.53
N PHE A 162 -2.50 0.19 -16.00
CA PHE A 162 -1.98 -1.04 -16.62
C PHE A 162 -2.82 -2.29 -16.32
N VAL A 163 -3.75 -2.24 -15.35
CA VAL A 163 -4.57 -3.40 -14.97
C VAL A 163 -5.23 -4.07 -16.19
N PRO A 164 -5.85 -3.35 -17.13
CA PRO A 164 -6.48 -3.95 -18.31
C PRO A 164 -5.51 -4.75 -19.19
N VAL A 165 -4.26 -4.29 -19.33
CA VAL A 165 -3.21 -5.05 -20.04
C VAL A 165 -2.83 -6.29 -19.24
N LEU A 166 -2.65 -6.15 -17.92
CA LEU A 166 -2.32 -7.26 -17.03
C LEU A 166 -3.41 -8.33 -16.97
N THR A 167 -4.69 -7.97 -17.12
CA THR A 167 -5.78 -8.97 -17.18
C THR A 167 -5.68 -9.90 -18.39
N ARG A 168 -4.90 -9.55 -19.42
CA ARG A 168 -4.64 -10.42 -20.58
C ARG A 168 -3.74 -11.61 -20.25
N LEU A 169 -3.01 -11.58 -19.13
CA LEU A 169 -2.15 -12.70 -18.68
C LEU A 169 -3.00 -13.92 -18.37
N ARG A 170 -2.79 -15.04 -19.08
CA ARG A 170 -3.62 -16.27 -18.95
C ARG A 170 -3.00 -17.37 -18.10
N THR A 171 -1.71 -17.28 -17.77
CA THR A 171 -0.97 -18.36 -17.10
C THR A 171 -0.12 -17.83 -15.97
N GLY A 172 0.14 -18.67 -14.96
CA GLY A 172 1.08 -18.34 -13.88
C GLY A 172 2.51 -18.11 -14.37
N ARG A 173 2.93 -18.78 -15.46
CA ARG A 173 4.24 -18.54 -16.10
C ARG A 173 4.33 -17.13 -16.69
N GLY A 174 3.25 -16.62 -17.28
CA GLY A 174 3.18 -15.25 -17.78
C GLY A 174 3.30 -14.22 -16.65
N VAL A 175 2.62 -14.45 -15.53
CA VAL A 175 2.76 -13.62 -14.32
C VAL A 175 4.21 -13.63 -13.82
N ALA A 176 4.81 -14.81 -13.69
CA ALA A 176 6.20 -14.95 -13.24
C ALA A 176 7.19 -14.25 -14.19
N ALA A 177 6.99 -14.36 -15.51
CA ALA A 177 7.83 -13.70 -16.51
C ALA A 177 7.76 -12.17 -16.40
N VAL A 178 6.56 -11.59 -16.20
CA VAL A 178 6.39 -10.14 -16.02
C VAL A 178 7.02 -9.68 -14.70
N VAL A 179 6.84 -10.42 -13.60
CA VAL A 179 7.50 -10.07 -12.32
C VAL A 179 9.02 -10.14 -12.45
N ALA A 180 9.56 -11.18 -13.09
CA ALA A 180 10.99 -11.31 -13.32
C ALA A 180 11.54 -10.19 -14.22
N SER A 181 10.81 -9.80 -15.27
CA SER A 181 11.22 -8.70 -16.13
C SER A 181 11.20 -7.35 -15.41
N LEU A 182 10.22 -7.13 -14.51
CA LEU A 182 10.18 -5.92 -13.68
C LEU A 182 11.33 -5.88 -12.67
N LEU A 183 11.68 -7.01 -12.06
CA LEU A 183 12.85 -7.10 -11.16
C LEU A 183 14.16 -6.85 -11.92
N ALA A 184 14.30 -7.40 -13.13
CA ALA A 184 15.45 -7.13 -13.99
C ALA A 184 15.52 -5.65 -14.39
N ALA A 185 14.40 -5.05 -14.77
CA ALA A 185 14.32 -3.63 -15.09
C ALA A 185 14.66 -2.74 -13.88
N ALA A 186 14.15 -3.06 -12.70
CA ALA A 186 14.48 -2.35 -11.46
C ALA A 186 15.98 -2.43 -11.15
N THR A 187 16.59 -3.60 -11.37
CA THR A 187 18.04 -3.79 -11.24
C THR A 187 18.81 -2.91 -12.21
N ALA A 188 18.40 -2.87 -13.49
CA ALA A 188 19.06 -2.03 -14.50
C ALA A 188 18.95 -0.53 -14.17
N VAL A 189 17.78 -0.07 -13.71
CA VAL A 189 17.58 1.32 -13.28
C VAL A 189 18.44 1.66 -12.06
N ASP A 190 18.55 0.74 -11.09
CA ASP A 190 19.44 0.94 -9.94
C ASP A 190 20.91 1.04 -10.38
N GLN A 191 21.36 0.21 -11.33
CA GLN A 191 22.72 0.32 -11.87
C GLN A 191 22.97 1.65 -12.59
N ILE A 192 22.00 2.11 -13.38
CA ILE A 192 22.07 3.44 -14.02
C ILE A 192 22.13 4.53 -12.95
N ARG A 193 21.35 4.41 -11.88
CA ARG A 193 21.34 5.36 -10.77
C ARG A 193 22.66 5.40 -10.02
N PHE A 194 23.25 4.25 -9.74
CA PHE A 194 24.57 4.18 -9.13
C PHE A 194 25.66 4.75 -10.04
N ALA A 195 25.57 4.54 -11.35
CA ALA A 195 26.54 5.09 -12.31
C ALA A 195 26.39 6.60 -12.53
N ALA A 196 25.16 7.12 -12.59
CA ALA A 196 24.89 8.53 -12.81
C ALA A 196 25.05 9.39 -11.54
N GLY A 197 24.89 8.80 -10.35
CA GLY A 197 24.97 9.50 -9.07
C GLY A 197 23.84 10.49 -8.81
N THR A 198 22.86 10.62 -9.72
CA THR A 198 21.73 11.54 -9.58
C THR A 198 20.45 10.80 -9.19
N PRO A 199 19.65 11.31 -8.25
CA PRO A 199 18.37 10.68 -7.89
C PRO A 199 17.36 10.59 -9.05
N GLU A 200 17.40 11.53 -9.99
CA GLU A 200 16.46 11.63 -11.12
C GLU A 200 16.52 10.41 -12.05
N SER A 201 17.70 9.79 -12.17
CA SER A 201 17.90 8.59 -12.99
C SER A 201 17.12 7.37 -12.48
N GLY A 202 16.67 7.38 -11.22
CA GLY A 202 15.85 6.32 -10.61
C GLY A 202 14.34 6.47 -10.81
N VAL A 203 13.85 7.55 -11.45
CA VAL A 203 12.40 7.86 -11.50
C VAL A 203 11.58 6.74 -12.16
N ALA A 204 12.16 6.01 -13.12
CA ALA A 204 11.50 4.87 -13.75
C ALA A 204 11.08 3.78 -12.73
N ASN A 205 11.80 3.64 -11.62
CA ASN A 205 11.46 2.66 -10.58
C ASN A 205 10.15 2.99 -9.85
N PHE A 206 9.65 4.23 -9.87
CA PHE A 206 8.29 4.52 -9.38
C PHE A 206 7.24 3.71 -10.14
N LEU A 207 7.37 3.56 -11.45
CA LEU A 207 6.44 2.72 -12.20
C LEU A 207 6.78 1.24 -12.03
N ILE A 208 8.04 0.87 -12.25
CA ILE A 208 8.47 -0.54 -12.35
C ILE A 208 8.25 -1.29 -11.04
N VAL A 209 8.69 -0.73 -9.90
CA VAL A 209 8.64 -1.39 -8.60
C VAL A 209 7.21 -1.53 -8.09
N TRP A 210 6.39 -0.50 -8.26
CA TRP A 210 5.01 -0.50 -7.79
C TRP A 210 4.06 -1.26 -8.74
N LEU A 211 4.49 -1.58 -9.97
CA LEU A 211 3.74 -2.46 -10.85
C LEU A 211 3.82 -3.94 -10.42
N ILE A 212 4.90 -4.36 -9.75
CA ILE A 212 5.09 -5.73 -9.24
C ILE A 212 3.91 -6.21 -8.37
N PRO A 213 3.52 -5.51 -7.28
CA PRO A 213 2.40 -5.96 -6.45
C PRO A 213 1.07 -5.95 -7.22
N VAL A 214 0.89 -5.04 -8.17
CA VAL A 214 -0.31 -4.99 -9.04
C VAL A 214 -0.38 -6.22 -9.94
N VAL A 215 0.74 -6.63 -10.57
CA VAL A 215 0.82 -7.85 -11.38
C VAL A 215 0.47 -9.08 -10.56
N ILE A 216 1.03 -9.18 -9.34
CA ILE A 216 0.73 -10.29 -8.42
C ILE A 216 -0.74 -10.25 -7.99
N GLY A 217 -1.31 -9.08 -7.72
CA GLY A 217 -2.72 -8.89 -7.38
C GLY A 217 -3.68 -9.29 -8.51
N VAL A 218 -3.37 -8.94 -9.76
CA VAL A 218 -4.13 -9.40 -10.93
C VAL A 218 -4.00 -10.92 -11.08
N GLY A 219 -2.79 -11.48 -10.93
CA GLY A 219 -2.56 -12.92 -10.94
C GLY A 219 -3.32 -13.67 -9.85
N TYR A 220 -3.42 -13.09 -8.65
CA TYR A 220 -4.23 -13.59 -7.54
C TYR A 220 -5.72 -13.57 -7.87
N ALA A 221 -6.25 -12.44 -8.34
CA ALA A 221 -7.67 -12.31 -8.68
C ALA A 221 -8.10 -13.27 -9.79
N ARG A 222 -7.23 -13.50 -10.78
CA ARG A 222 -7.45 -14.47 -11.86
C ARG A 222 -7.09 -15.92 -11.50
N ARG A 223 -6.72 -16.19 -10.24
CA ARG A 223 -6.32 -17.52 -9.73
C ARG A 223 -5.16 -18.17 -10.49
N LEU A 224 -4.24 -17.35 -11.01
CA LEU A 224 -3.06 -17.81 -11.77
C LEU A 224 -1.88 -18.19 -10.87
N ILE A 225 -1.92 -17.82 -9.60
CA ILE A 225 -0.87 -18.07 -8.62
C ILE A 225 -1.40 -19.03 -7.55
N GLY A 226 -0.83 -20.24 -7.50
CA GLY A 226 -1.13 -21.20 -6.45
C GLY A 226 -0.44 -20.85 -5.12
N PRO A 227 -1.03 -21.20 -3.95
CA PRO A 227 -0.50 -20.81 -2.65
C PRO A 227 0.90 -21.36 -2.37
N ARG A 228 1.21 -22.59 -2.84
CA ARG A 228 2.55 -23.19 -2.70
C ARG A 228 3.61 -22.41 -3.48
N ILE A 229 3.30 -22.04 -4.73
CA ILE A 229 4.20 -21.26 -5.58
C ILE A 229 4.40 -19.87 -4.98
N ALA A 230 3.32 -19.24 -4.49
CA ALA A 230 3.40 -17.96 -3.80
C ALA A 230 4.29 -18.03 -2.56
N LEU A 231 4.17 -19.08 -1.74
CA LEU A 231 5.00 -19.24 -0.55
C LEU A 231 6.50 -19.39 -0.91
N VAL A 232 6.81 -20.20 -1.93
CA VAL A 232 8.19 -20.36 -2.43
C VAL A 232 8.72 -19.03 -2.97
N ALA A 233 7.94 -18.34 -3.81
CA ALA A 233 8.34 -17.04 -4.35
C ALA A 233 8.56 -16.00 -3.24
N ALA A 234 7.72 -16.00 -2.20
CA ALA A 234 7.89 -15.14 -1.04
C ALA A 234 9.20 -15.46 -0.29
N GLY A 235 9.47 -16.73 -0.01
CA GLY A 235 10.71 -17.16 0.63
C GLY A 235 11.96 -16.78 -0.17
N CYS A 236 11.94 -16.99 -1.49
CA CYS A 236 13.04 -16.61 -2.38
C CYS A 236 13.28 -15.09 -2.41
N ALA A 237 12.22 -14.30 -2.59
CA ALA A 237 12.33 -12.84 -2.64
C ALA A 237 12.76 -12.24 -1.30
N PHE A 238 12.24 -12.74 -0.18
CA PHE A 238 12.64 -12.31 1.16
C PHE A 238 14.12 -12.65 1.44
N THR A 239 14.55 -13.85 1.07
CA THR A 239 15.97 -14.27 1.23
C THR A 239 16.89 -13.41 0.37
N ALA A 240 16.50 -13.10 -0.87
CA ALA A 240 17.25 -12.21 -1.74
C ALA A 240 17.34 -10.80 -1.15
N GLN A 241 16.22 -10.26 -0.64
CA GLN A 241 16.19 -8.95 0.01
C GLN A 241 17.09 -8.91 1.24
N LEU A 242 17.06 -9.94 2.09
CA LEU A 242 17.92 -10.03 3.26
C LEU A 242 19.40 -10.04 2.87
N LYS A 243 19.79 -10.82 1.85
CA LYS A 243 21.16 -10.83 1.34
C LYS A 243 21.59 -9.46 0.82
N LEU A 244 20.73 -8.78 0.06
CA LEU A 244 20.98 -7.42 -0.45
C LEU A 244 21.07 -6.36 0.66
N ALA A 245 20.26 -6.47 1.71
CA ALA A 245 20.35 -5.58 2.86
C ALA A 245 21.68 -5.75 3.63
N LEU A 246 22.29 -6.93 3.57
CA LEU A 246 23.57 -7.22 4.21
C LEU A 246 24.81 -6.76 3.41
N THR A 247 24.68 -6.48 2.10
CA THR A 247 25.84 -6.08 1.27
C THR A 247 26.21 -4.61 1.41
N SER A 248 25.52 -3.82 2.26
CA SER A 248 25.67 -2.36 2.44
C SER A 248 25.46 -1.50 1.19
N ALA A 249 25.11 -2.11 0.05
CA ALA A 249 24.82 -1.43 -1.21
C ALA A 249 23.51 -0.62 -1.17
N TYR A 250 22.61 -1.00 -0.26
CA TYR A 250 21.35 -0.31 0.00
C TYR A 250 21.23 -0.06 1.50
N ASP A 251 20.61 1.06 1.89
CA ASP A 251 20.26 1.26 3.29
C ASP A 251 19.17 0.27 3.70
N VAL A 252 19.14 -0.13 4.98
CA VAL A 252 18.20 -1.16 5.47
C VAL A 252 16.76 -0.62 5.54
N SER A 253 16.59 0.69 5.71
CA SER A 253 15.27 1.31 5.86
C SER A 253 14.45 1.24 4.57
N LEU A 254 13.20 0.77 4.67
CA LEU A 254 12.23 0.81 3.58
C LEU A 254 11.21 1.94 3.71
N VAL A 255 11.42 2.85 4.66
CA VAL A 255 10.61 4.04 4.89
C VAL A 255 11.55 5.25 4.91
N VAL A 256 11.08 6.43 4.51
CA VAL A 256 11.88 7.65 4.59
C VAL A 256 12.10 7.99 6.06
N THR A 257 13.35 7.89 6.51
CA THR A 257 13.78 8.19 7.89
C THR A 257 14.41 9.57 8.04
N GLY A 258 14.85 10.17 6.92
CA GLY A 258 15.60 11.43 6.91
C GLY A 258 17.09 11.30 7.32
N ALA A 259 17.49 10.15 7.87
CA ALA A 259 18.87 9.81 8.24
C ALA A 259 19.56 8.88 7.23
N GLU A 260 18.84 8.45 6.19
CA GLU A 260 19.34 7.55 5.15
C GLU A 260 20.29 8.26 4.17
N ARG A 261 21.35 7.55 3.76
CA ARG A 261 22.25 7.99 2.69
C ARG A 261 21.57 7.88 1.34
N MET A 262 20.69 6.89 1.18
CA MET A 262 19.89 6.69 -0.02
C MET A 262 18.51 6.13 0.32
N SER A 263 17.46 6.86 -0.06
CA SER A 263 16.10 6.37 0.11
C SER A 263 15.78 5.20 -0.82
N ASN A 264 15.23 4.12 -0.25
CA ASN A 264 14.69 2.98 -0.99
C ASN A 264 13.27 3.20 -1.53
N VAL A 265 12.66 4.36 -1.24
CA VAL A 265 11.27 4.67 -1.59
C VAL A 265 11.17 5.85 -2.56
N SER A 266 12.19 6.73 -2.58
CA SER A 266 12.17 7.97 -3.35
C SER A 266 13.54 8.28 -3.99
N PRO A 267 13.83 7.72 -5.18
CA PRO A 267 13.03 6.73 -5.92
C PRO A 267 13.16 5.29 -5.41
N PRO A 268 12.18 4.40 -5.70
CA PRO A 268 12.21 2.99 -5.33
C PRO A 268 13.47 2.26 -5.81
N THR A 269 13.92 1.27 -5.04
CA THR A 269 15.07 0.41 -5.37
C THR A 269 14.66 -1.05 -5.54
N LEU A 270 15.58 -1.89 -6.00
CA LEU A 270 15.48 -3.35 -6.03
C LEU A 270 15.15 -3.93 -4.65
N LEU A 271 15.66 -3.33 -3.57
CA LEU A 271 15.35 -3.77 -2.21
C LEU A 271 13.83 -3.66 -1.95
N LEU A 272 13.22 -2.54 -2.34
CA LEU A 272 11.77 -2.36 -2.25
C LEU A 272 11.01 -3.23 -3.27
N ALA A 273 11.59 -3.51 -4.44
CA ALA A 273 11.01 -4.42 -5.43
C ALA A 273 10.89 -5.86 -4.92
N LEU A 274 11.91 -6.34 -4.21
CA LEU A 274 11.88 -7.63 -3.54
C LEU A 274 10.88 -7.61 -2.38
N HIS A 275 10.80 -6.50 -1.63
CA HIS A 275 9.79 -6.30 -0.59
C HIS A 275 8.37 -6.41 -1.14
N CYS A 276 8.11 -5.70 -2.23
CA CYS A 276 6.88 -5.77 -2.99
C CYS A 276 6.54 -7.20 -3.41
N THR A 277 7.54 -7.96 -3.84
CA THR A 277 7.36 -9.34 -4.29
C THR A 277 7.01 -10.27 -3.14
N TRP A 278 7.82 -10.30 -2.06
CA TRP A 278 7.59 -11.27 -0.99
C TRP A 278 6.33 -10.96 -0.20
N MET A 279 6.05 -9.69 0.10
CA MET A 279 4.87 -9.31 0.89
C MET A 279 3.57 -9.64 0.14
N SER A 280 3.57 -9.38 -1.17
CA SER A 280 2.46 -9.73 -2.06
C SER A 280 2.24 -11.23 -2.15
N CYS A 281 3.31 -11.99 -2.38
CA CYS A 281 3.23 -13.45 -2.46
C CYS A 281 2.88 -14.10 -1.12
N ALA A 282 3.36 -13.56 0.01
CA ALA A 282 2.98 -14.00 1.34
C ALA A 282 1.48 -13.78 1.60
N PHE A 283 0.93 -12.64 1.16
CA PHE A 283 -0.51 -12.41 1.19
C PHE A 283 -1.27 -13.46 0.36
N VAL A 284 -0.84 -13.75 -0.87
CA VAL A 284 -1.48 -14.77 -1.72
C VAL A 284 -1.48 -16.15 -1.03
N ALA A 285 -0.36 -16.54 -0.41
CA ALA A 285 -0.27 -17.79 0.35
C ALA A 285 -1.21 -17.80 1.59
N ALA A 286 -1.31 -16.67 2.29
CA ALA A 286 -2.14 -16.52 3.48
C ALA A 286 -3.63 -16.26 3.18
N ALA A 287 -3.98 -15.85 1.96
CA ALA A 287 -5.32 -15.37 1.61
C ALA A 287 -6.44 -16.34 1.99
N GLY A 288 -6.24 -17.66 1.82
CA GLY A 288 -7.21 -18.67 2.23
C GLY A 288 -7.46 -18.70 3.75
N ALA A 289 -6.42 -18.49 4.57
CA ALA A 289 -6.56 -18.37 6.02
C ALA A 289 -7.23 -17.05 6.40
N ILE A 290 -6.86 -15.95 5.75
CA ILE A 290 -7.46 -14.61 5.97
C ILE A 290 -8.95 -14.65 5.65
N ARG A 291 -9.38 -15.26 4.53
CA ARG A 291 -10.81 -15.40 4.18
C ARG A 291 -11.59 -16.20 5.23
N ARG A 292 -11.02 -17.29 5.75
CA ARG A 292 -11.66 -18.10 6.81
C ARG A 292 -11.79 -17.32 8.12
N TRP A 293 -10.77 -16.54 8.48
CA TRP A 293 -10.80 -15.69 9.66
C TRP A 293 -11.81 -14.54 9.51
N ALA A 294 -11.82 -13.87 8.35
CA ALA A 294 -12.75 -12.80 8.02
C ALA A 294 -14.20 -13.28 7.85
N ALA A 295 -14.45 -14.58 7.73
CA ALA A 295 -15.80 -15.14 7.72
C ALA A 295 -16.49 -15.09 9.09
N ARG A 296 -15.76 -14.80 10.17
CA ARG A 296 -16.35 -14.62 11.51
C ARG A 296 -17.18 -13.33 11.53
N PRO A 297 -18.47 -13.35 11.94
CA PRO A 297 -19.39 -12.21 11.83
C PRO A 297 -18.86 -10.91 12.47
N ARG A 298 -18.21 -11.01 13.63
CA ARG A 298 -17.65 -9.84 14.33
C ARG A 298 -16.49 -9.20 13.58
N VAL A 299 -15.65 -10.00 12.93
CA VAL A 299 -14.51 -9.51 12.14
C VAL A 299 -15.03 -8.88 10.85
N TRP A 300 -15.97 -9.54 10.18
CA TRP A 300 -16.55 -9.02 8.94
C TRP A 300 -17.26 -7.69 9.14
N HIS A 301 -18.01 -7.54 10.24
CA HIS A 301 -18.71 -6.29 10.53
C HIS A 301 -17.77 -5.09 10.61
N VAL A 302 -16.63 -5.21 11.30
CA VAL A 302 -15.61 -4.15 11.38
C VAL A 302 -15.04 -3.83 9.99
N VAL A 303 -14.76 -4.87 9.19
CA VAL A 303 -14.19 -4.71 7.85
C VAL A 303 -15.18 -4.07 6.87
N ALA A 304 -16.45 -4.46 6.93
CA ALA A 304 -17.52 -3.92 6.08
C ALA A 304 -17.80 -2.45 6.41
N VAL A 305 -17.93 -2.11 7.70
CA VAL A 305 -18.12 -0.73 8.15
C VAL A 305 -16.91 0.14 7.79
N GLY A 306 -15.70 -0.36 8.02
CA GLY A 306 -14.46 0.36 7.72
C GLY A 306 -14.22 0.63 6.23
N ASN A 307 -14.71 -0.23 5.34
CA ASN A 307 -14.66 -0.02 3.90
C ASN A 307 -15.84 0.81 3.36
N GLY A 308 -16.71 1.32 4.24
CA GLY A 308 -17.78 2.27 3.88
C GLY A 308 -19.00 1.64 3.23
N GLU A 309 -19.27 0.35 3.48
CA GLU A 309 -20.44 -0.33 2.90
C GLU A 309 -21.58 -0.43 3.92
N ARG A 310 -22.57 0.46 3.76
CA ARG A 310 -23.94 0.28 4.25
C ARG A 310 -24.83 -0.06 3.06
#